data_AF-K1ELC8-F1
#
_entry.id   AF-K1ELC8-F1
#
_cell.length_a   1.000
_cell.length_b   1.000
_cell.length_c   1.000
_cell.angle_alpha   90.00
_cell.angle_beta   90.00
_cell.angle_gamma   90.00
#
_symmetry.space_group_name_H-M   'P 1'
#
loop_
_entity.id
_entity.type
_entity.pdbx_description
1 polymer ?
#
loop_
_entity_poly.entity_id
_entity_poly.type
_entity_poly.pdbx_seq_one_letter_code
_entity_poly.pdbx_strand_id
1 'polypeptide(L)' 'MEVVDHWEERCAWWRGADRPLAQVPLTRQVWRVSAQRGRSSTPGVYDLGVDASDEATPGGGAPGWLLLRTQD' A
#
# COMPACT_ATOMS: atom_id res chain seq x y z
N MET A 1 -14.68 -1.49 -8.48
CA MET A 1 -13.28 -1.29 -8.03
C MET A 1 -12.41 -1.90 -9.10
N GLU A 2 -11.47 -1.13 -9.64
CA GLU A 2 -10.57 -1.56 -10.71
C GLU A 2 -9.15 -1.11 -10.36
N VAL A 3 -8.17 -1.98 -10.61
CA VAL A 3 -6.75 -1.62 -10.52
C VAL A 3 -6.38 -0.84 -11.78
N VAL A 4 -5.91 0.38 -11.59
CA VAL A 4 -5.50 1.28 -12.68
C VAL A 4 -4.00 1.13 -12.95
N ASP A 5 -3.19 0.96 -11.91
CA ASP A 5 -1.73 0.85 -12.03
C ASP A 5 -1.13 0.11 -10.83
N HIS A 6 0.08 -0.42 -11.00
CA HIS A 6 0.84 -1.11 -9.98
C HIS A 6 2.35 -0.88 -10.15
N TRP A 7 3.01 -0.37 -9.11
CA TRP A 7 4.44 -0.14 -9.12
C TRP A 7 5.07 -0.36 -7.75
N GLU A 8 6.39 -0.57 -7.74
CA GLU A 8 7.18 -0.60 -6.52
C GLU A 8 7.73 0.80 -6.21
N GLU A 9 7.48 1.29 -5.01
CA GLU A 9 8.12 2.51 -4.51
C GLU A 9 9.31 2.19 -3.61
N ARG A 10 10.36 2.99 -3.76
CA ARG A 10 11.51 3.03 -2.85
C ARG A 10 11.50 4.39 -2.17
N CYS A 11 10.94 4.46 -0.97
CA CYS A 11 10.87 5.73 -0.24
C CYS A 11 11.38 5.58 1.19
N ALA A 12 11.84 6.71 1.74
CA ALA A 12 12.54 6.76 3.01
C ALA A 12 11.61 6.77 4.24
N TRP A 13 10.37 6.27 4.12
CA TRP A 13 9.41 6.17 5.24
C TRP A 13 10.00 5.41 6.43
N TRP A 14 10.92 4.46 6.16
CA TRP A 14 11.66 3.70 7.15
C TRP A 14 12.62 4.54 8.00
N ARG A 15 13.01 5.75 7.56
CA ARG A 15 13.91 6.63 8.34
C ARG A 15 13.27 7.12 9.63
N GLY A 16 11.94 7.11 9.73
CA GLY A 16 11.22 7.42 10.96
C GLY A 16 10.86 6.20 11.80
N ALA A 17 11.18 4.98 11.35
CA ALA A 17 10.89 3.76 12.10
C ALA A 17 11.99 3.52 13.15
N ASP A 18 11.61 3.29 14.40
CA ASP A 18 12.51 2.86 15.48
C ASP A 18 12.80 1.35 15.35
N ARG A 19 13.27 0.95 14.16
CA ARG A 19 13.57 -0.44 13.82
C ARG A 19 14.90 -0.52 13.08
N PRO A 20 15.68 -1.59 13.29
CA PRO A 20 16.91 -1.81 12.52
C PRO A 20 16.62 -1.83 11.02
N LEU A 21 17.45 -1.13 10.23
CA LEU A 21 17.37 -1.08 8.76
C LEU A 21 17.22 -2.45 8.08
N ALA A 22 17.87 -3.48 8.64
CA ALA A 22 17.79 -4.86 8.16
C ALA A 22 16.40 -5.51 8.30
N GLN A 23 15.51 -4.91 9.10
CA GLN A 23 14.17 -5.39 9.42
C GLN A 23 13.07 -4.51 8.83
N VAL A 24 13.42 -3.41 8.16
CA VAL A 24 12.43 -2.51 7.55
C VAL A 24 12.39 -2.73 6.03
N PRO A 25 11.20 -2.96 5.45
CA PRO A 25 11.06 -3.04 4.01
C PRO A 25 11.54 -1.75 3.36
N LEU A 26 12.57 -1.88 2.53
CA LEU A 26 13.16 -0.77 1.76
C LEU A 26 12.31 -0.39 0.55
N THR A 27 11.40 -1.29 0.16
CA THR A 27 10.48 -1.13 -0.96
C THR A 27 9.06 -1.47 -0.52
N ARG A 28 8.07 -0.85 -1.19
CA ARG A 28 6.63 -1.04 -0.94
C ARG A 28 5.93 -1.21 -2.27
N GLN A 29 5.10 -2.25 -2.37
CA GLN A 29 4.22 -2.40 -3.53
C GLN A 29 3.06 -1.41 -3.40
N VAL A 30 2.78 -0.66 -4.46
CA VAL A 30 1.74 0.35 -4.51
C VAL A 30 0.76 0.02 -5.64
N TRP A 31 -0.51 -0.08 -5.27
CA TRP A 31 -1.62 -0.36 -6.16
C TRP A 31 -2.51 0.87 -6.25
N ARG A 32 -2.62 1.44 -7.45
CA ARG A 32 -3.59 2.49 -7.73
C ARG A 32 -4.91 1.86 -8.12
N VAL A 33 -5.95 2.26 -7.42
CA VAL A 33 -7.28 1.66 -7.54
C VAL A 33 -8.30 2.76 -7.75
N SER A 34 -9.09 2.63 -8.82
CA SER A 34 -10.35 3.37 -8.96
C SER A 34 -11.43 2.67 -8.16
N ALA A 35 -11.96 3.35 -7.15
CA ALA A 35 -12.97 2.81 -6.26
C ALA A 35 -14.04 3.85 -5.92
N GLN A 36 -15.25 3.36 -5.67
CA GLN A 36 -16.35 4.19 -5.21
C GLN A 36 -16.51 4.01 -3.69
N ARG A 37 -16.53 5.11 -2.94
CA ARG A 37 -16.69 5.07 -1.49
C ARG A 37 -18.16 4.90 -1.11
N GLY A 38 -18.60 3.66 -0.93
CA GLY A 38 -20.01 3.36 -0.72
C GLY A 38 -20.83 3.48 -2.01
N ARG A 39 -22.16 3.41 -1.90
CA ARG A 39 -23.03 3.22 -3.08
C ARG A 39 -23.41 4.48 -3.87
N SER A 40 -23.11 5.69 -3.36
CA SER A 40 -23.62 6.95 -3.93
C SER A 40 -22.55 8.05 -4.08
N SER A 41 -21.28 7.77 -3.81
CA SER A 41 -20.21 8.75 -4.02
C SER A 41 -19.71 8.69 -5.46
N THR A 42 -19.04 9.76 -5.91
CA THR A 42 -18.26 9.72 -7.15
C THR A 42 -17.09 8.74 -6.99
N PRO A 43 -16.76 7.92 -8.02
CA PRO A 43 -15.54 7.13 -8.00
C PRO A 43 -14.30 8.03 -7.81
N GLY A 44 -13.42 7.65 -6.90
CA GLY A 44 -12.13 8.30 -6.65
C GLY A 44 -10.98 7.34 -6.88
N VAL A 45 -9.76 7.88 -7.03
CA VAL A 45 -8.55 7.08 -7.22
C VAL A 45 -7.74 7.08 -5.92
N TYR A 46 -7.33 5.89 -5.50
CA TYR A 46 -6.62 5.68 -4.24
C TYR A 46 -5.36 4.85 -4.49
N ASP A 47 -4.25 5.25 -3.86
CA ASP A 47 -3.03 4.47 -3.86
C ASP A 47 -2.97 3.67 -2.55
N LEU A 48 -2.98 2.35 -2.66
CA LEU A 48 -2.88 1.40 -1.56
C LEU A 48 -1.49 0.77 -1.54
N GLY A 49 -0.91 0.60 -0.35
CA GLY A 49 0.44 0.09 -0.16
C GLY A 49 0.46 -1.21 0.63
N VAL A 50 1.33 -2.14 0.22
CA VAL A 50 1.73 -3.31 1.02
C VAL A 50 3.25 -3.30 1.14
N ASP A 51 3.72 -3.37 2.38
CA ASP A 51 5.14 -3.49 2.66
C ASP A 51 5.64 -4.88 2.24
N ALA A 52 6.74 -4.94 1.47
CA ALA A 52 7.24 -6.20 0.90
C ALA A 52 7.59 -7.28 1.94
N SER A 53 7.80 -6.89 3.20
CA SER A 53 8.03 -7.82 4.32
C SER A 53 6.78 -8.55 4.78
N ASP A 54 5.59 -8.04 4.46
CA ASP A 54 4.30 -8.56 4.91
C ASP A 54 3.64 -9.48 3.85
N GLU A 55 4.16 -9.48 2.63
CA GLU A 55 3.73 -10.39 1.56
C GLU A 55 4.06 -11.87 1.87
N ALA A 56 5.04 -12.10 2.74
CA ALA A 56 5.62 -13.42 2.99
C ALA A 56 5.23 -14.04 4.34
N THR A 57 4.16 -13.62 5.03
CA THR A 57 3.70 -14.32 6.24
C THR A 57 3.03 -15.64 5.84
N PRO A 58 3.67 -16.82 6.02
CA PRO A 58 3.07 -18.11 5.69
C PRO A 58 2.14 -18.46 6.85
N GLY A 59 0.91 -17.93 6.81
CA GLY A 59 0.01 -18.00 7.95
C GLY A 59 -1.24 -17.14 7.83
N GLY A 60 -1.81 -16.99 6.63
CA GLY A 60 -3.21 -16.59 6.44
C GLY A 60 -3.67 -15.23 6.99
N GLY A 61 -2.77 -14.35 7.40
CA GLY A 61 -3.09 -12.96 7.68
C GLY A 61 -3.28 -12.21 6.36
N ALA A 62 -4.38 -11.48 6.20
CA ALA A 62 -4.52 -10.58 5.06
C ALA A 62 -3.32 -9.62 5.02
N PRO A 63 -2.80 -9.27 3.83
CA PRO A 63 -1.71 -8.30 3.74
C PRO A 63 -2.11 -7.03 4.48
N GLY A 64 -1.17 -6.42 5.21
CA GLY A 64 -1.36 -5.14 5.90
C GLY A 64 -1.53 -3.98 4.92
N TRP A 65 -2.63 -3.95 4.19
CA TRP A 65 -2.97 -2.91 3.23
C TRP A 65 -3.10 -1.56 3.94
N LEU A 66 -2.28 -0.60 3.54
CA LEU A 66 -2.37 0.80 3.98
C LEU A 66 -2.90 1.68 2.85
N LEU A 67 -3.81 2.60 3.18
CA LEU A 67 -4.10 3.73 2.31
C LEU A 67 -2.92 4.70 2.34
N LEU A 68 -2.26 4.91 1.21
CA LEU A 68 -1.12 5.83 1.11
C LEU A 68 -1.55 7.24 0.71
N ARG A 69 -2.38 7.34 -0.34
CA ARG A 69 -2.80 8.61 -0.95
C ARG A 69 -4.21 8.49 -1.51
N THR A 70 -4.97 9.58 -1.44
CA THR A 70 -6.11 9.83 -2.32
C THR A 70 -5.63 10.74 -3.42
N GLN A 71 -5.95 10.42 -4.67
CA GLN A 71 -5.69 11.31 -5.80
C GLN A 71 -6.98 12.13 -6.00
N ASP A 72 -6.93 13.42 -5.61
CA ASP A 72 -8.03 14.39 -5.81
C ASP A 72 -8.19 14.79 -7.29
#